data_AF-A0AAV1IPB0-F1
#
_entry.id   AF-A0AAV1IPB0-F1
#
_cell.length_a   1.000
_cell.length_b   1.000
_cell.length_c   1.000
_cell.angle_alpha   90.00
_cell.angle_beta   90.00
_cell.angle_gamma   90.00
#
_symmetry.space_group_name_H-M   'P 1'
#
loop_
_entity.id
_entity.type
_entity.pdbx_description
1 polymer ?
#
loop_
_entity_poly.entity_id
_entity_poly.type
_entity_poly.pdbx_seq_one_letter_code
_entity_poly.pdbx_strand_id
1 'polypeptide(L)'
;MWRGNNHGKSQMILTEYKLDHKTNKSRSVYLLRHNSRVRNTVLEQNLTVEMDNCGGFKPTISLDDFPRGLSEREAMLKLAEWLQRLSIAIEDNWSEP
;
A
#
# COMPACT_ATOMS: atom_id res chain seq x y z
N MET A 1 -1.87 6.86 14.05
CA MET A 1 -2.26 5.87 15.07
C MET A 1 -3.37 5.02 14.49
N TRP A 2 -3.13 3.72 14.25
CA TRP A 2 -4.14 2.79 13.72
C TRP A 2 -5.34 2.75 14.67
N ARG A 3 -6.51 3.22 14.22
CA ARG A 3 -7.74 3.21 15.05
C ARG A 3 -8.56 1.96 14.71
N GLY A 4 -8.75 1.09 15.70
CA GLY A 4 -9.77 0.03 15.66
C GLY A 4 -9.24 -1.40 15.75
N ASN A 5 -10.04 -2.26 16.41
CA ASN A 5 -9.84 -3.70 16.62
C ASN A 5 -10.22 -4.54 15.39
N ASN A 6 -9.95 -4.06 14.17
CA ASN A 6 -10.35 -4.75 12.95
C ASN A 6 -9.31 -5.83 12.58
N HIS A 7 -9.27 -6.90 13.36
CA HIS A 7 -8.35 -8.05 13.27
C HIS A 7 -8.52 -8.90 11.99
N GLY A 8 -9.13 -8.37 10.92
CA GLY A 8 -9.47 -9.16 9.73
C GLY A 8 -9.47 -8.44 8.39
N LYS A 9 -9.47 -7.10 8.36
CA LYS A 9 -9.46 -6.34 7.11
C LYS A 9 -8.09 -5.67 6.90
N SER A 10 -7.65 -5.61 5.65
CA SER A 10 -6.54 -4.74 5.26
C SER A 10 -6.91 -3.29 5.60
N GLN A 11 -5.96 -2.52 6.09
CA GLN A 11 -6.17 -1.13 6.49
C GLN A 11 -5.23 -0.24 5.69
N MET A 12 -5.69 0.97 5.38
CA MET A 12 -4.86 2.01 4.80
C MET A 12 -5.05 3.30 5.57
N ILE A 13 -3.96 4.02 5.81
CA ILE A 13 -4.00 5.36 6.42
C ILE A 13 -3.17 6.33 5.59
N LEU A 14 -3.70 7.53 5.35
CA LEU A 14 -2.92 8.64 4.83
C LEU A 14 -1.97 9.13 5.93
N THR A 15 -0.67 9.10 5.66
CA THR A 15 0.37 9.50 6.61
C THR A 15 0.97 10.86 6.28
N GLU A 16 1.03 11.21 4.99
CA GLU A 16 1.56 12.48 4.52
C GLU A 16 0.77 12.97 3.31
N TYR A 17 0.46 14.25 3.28
CA TYR A 17 -0.06 14.93 2.10
C TYR A 17 0.70 16.24 1.88
N LYS A 18 1.17 16.45 0.65
CA LYS A 18 1.83 17.69 0.22
C LYS A 18 1.20 18.17 -1.07
N LEU A 19 0.86 19.46 -1.11
CA LEU A 19 0.36 20.15 -2.30
C LEU A 19 1.29 21.32 -2.60
N ASP A 20 1.87 21.36 -3.79
CA ASP A 20 2.61 22.51 -4.30
C ASP A 20 1.65 23.38 -5.11
N HIS A 21 1.22 24.49 -4.52
CA HIS A 21 0.31 25.45 -5.16
C HIS A 21 0.92 26.16 -6.37
N LYS A 22 2.26 26.21 -6.50
CA LYS A 22 2.90 26.88 -7.64
C LYS A 22 2.91 25.99 -8.87
N THR A 23 3.15 24.70 -8.67
CA THR A 23 3.22 23.72 -9.76
C THR A 23 1.93 22.92 -9.92
N ASN A 24 0.96 23.07 -9.01
CA ASN A 24 -0.26 22.28 -8.91
C ASN A 24 0.00 20.77 -8.83
N LYS A 25 1.14 20.37 -8.24
CA LYS A 25 1.51 18.98 -8.02
C LYS A 25 1.11 18.56 -6.62
N SER A 26 0.64 17.33 -6.47
CA SER A 26 0.35 16.76 -5.15
C SER A 26 1.09 15.46 -4.93
N ARG A 27 1.37 15.16 -3.66
CA ARG A 27 1.96 13.91 -3.21
C ARG A 27 1.24 13.44 -1.96
N SER A 28 0.72 12.23 -2.04
CA SER A 28 0.08 11.54 -0.92
C SER A 28 0.88 10.29 -0.58
N VAL A 29 1.18 10.07 0.69
CA VAL A 29 1.83 8.84 1.18
C VAL A 29 0.88 8.11 2.10
N TYR A 30 0.56 6.89 1.72
CA TYR A 30 -0.30 5.98 2.46
C TYR A 30 0.53 4.86 3.07
N LEU A 31 0.25 4.54 4.32
CA LEU A 31 0.73 3.32 4.95
C LEU A 31 -0.39 2.29 4.88
N LEU A 32 -0.11 1.16 4.25
CA LEU A 32 -1.01 0.02 4.18
C LEU A 32 -0.57 -1.02 5.19
N ARG A 33 -1.54 -1.63 5.87
CA ARG A 33 -1.34 -2.73 6.80
C ARG A 33 -2.24 -3.88 6.42
N HIS A 34 -1.64 -4.99 6.04
CA HIS A 34 -2.32 -6.21 5.66
C HIS A 34 -2.17 -7.24 6.77
N ASN A 35 -3.28 -7.77 7.26
CA ASN A 35 -3.25 -8.87 8.22
C ASN A 35 -3.70 -10.16 7.53
N SER A 36 -2.85 -11.18 7.54
CA SER A 36 -3.23 -12.51 7.06
C SER A 36 -3.64 -13.38 8.24
N ARG A 37 -4.93 -13.67 8.36
CA ARG A 37 -5.45 -14.64 9.34
C ARG A 37 -4.92 -16.05 9.10
N VAL A 38 -4.79 -16.45 7.83
CA VAL A 38 -4.34 -17.79 7.44
C VAL A 38 -2.87 -18.03 7.79
N ARG A 39 -2.02 -16.99 7.66
CA ARG A 39 -0.58 -17.10 7.89
C ARG A 39 -0.11 -16.41 9.18
N ASN A 40 -1.03 -15.83 9.94
CA ASN A 40 -0.78 -14.99 11.12
C ASN A 40 0.38 -13.98 10.90
N THR A 41 0.38 -13.31 9.74
CA THR A 41 1.43 -12.34 9.35
C THR A 41 0.84 -10.96 9.15
N VAL A 42 1.57 -9.94 9.60
CA VAL A 42 1.29 -8.54 9.31
C VAL A 42 2.32 -8.05 8.31
N LEU A 43 1.87 -7.41 7.24
CA LEU A 43 2.72 -6.76 6.24
C LEU A 43 2.35 -5.28 6.21
N GLU A 44 3.35 -4.40 6.34
CA GLU A 44 3.18 -2.96 6.23
C GLU A 44 3.93 -2.46 4.99
N GLN A 45 3.28 -1.62 4.17
CA GLN A 45 3.84 -1.15 2.90
C GLN A 45 3.48 0.32 2.67
N ASN A 46 4.40 1.07 2.08
CA ASN A 46 4.16 2.46 1.71
C ASN A 46 3.72 2.56 0.24
N LEU A 47 2.58 3.20 0.02
CA LEU A 47 2.09 3.61 -1.29
C LEU A 47 2.20 5.13 -1.40
N THR A 48 3.01 5.61 -2.32
CA THR A 48 3.04 7.03 -2.68
C THR A 48 2.25 7.25 -3.95
N VAL A 49 1.33 8.20 -3.95
CA VAL A 49 0.60 8.66 -5.14
C VAL A 49 1.02 10.09 -5.41
N GLU A 50 1.73 10.31 -6.52
CA GLU A 50 2.05 11.64 -7.01
C GLU A 50 1.08 12.00 -8.14
N MET A 51 0.59 13.24 -8.13
CA MET A 51 -0.16 13.83 -9.23
C MET A 51 0.66 14.94 -9.85
N ASP A 52 0.90 14.84 -11.15
CA ASP A 52 1.53 15.92 -11.91
C ASP A 52 0.54 17.06 -12.19
N ASN A 53 1.06 18.13 -12.77
CA ASN A 53 0.31 19.35 -13.06
C ASN A 53 -0.71 19.20 -14.20
N CYS A 54 -0.63 18.10 -14.96
CA CYS A 54 -1.54 17.75 -16.05
C CYS A 54 -2.60 16.73 -15.62
N GLY A 55 -2.62 16.34 -14.33
CA GLY A 55 -3.53 15.32 -13.80
C GLY A 55 -3.05 13.88 -14.00
N GLY A 56 -1.80 13.68 -14.43
CA GLY A 56 -1.17 12.37 -14.52
C GLY A 56 -0.83 11.83 -13.12
N PHE A 57 -1.25 10.59 -12.85
CA PHE A 57 -0.94 9.90 -11.60
C PHE A 57 0.27 9.00 -11.76
N LYS A 58 1.20 9.06 -10.80
CA LYS A 58 2.37 8.20 -10.69
C LYS A 58 2.35 7.48 -9.34
N PRO A 59 1.64 6.34 -9.23
CA PRO A 59 1.69 5.51 -8.03
C PRO A 59 3.03 4.80 -7.93
N THR A 60 3.60 4.75 -6.73
CA THR A 60 4.86 4.06 -6.40
C THR A 60 4.67 3.27 -5.11
N ILE A 61 5.03 1.98 -5.13
CA ILE A 61 4.93 1.09 -3.97
C ILE A 61 6.34 0.69 -3.55
N SER A 62 6.63 0.78 -2.26
CA SER A 62 7.88 0.25 -1.69
C SER A 62 7.64 -1.14 -1.11
N LEU A 63 8.40 -2.13 -1.58
CA LEU A 63 8.37 -3.51 -1.09
C LEU A 63 9.52 -3.74 -0.10
N ASP A 64 9.52 -2.94 0.96
CA ASP A 64 10.52 -3.04 2.01
C ASP A 64 10.39 -4.38 2.75
N ASP A 65 11.49 -4.86 3.34
CA ASP A 65 11.56 -6.11 4.10
C ASP A 65 11.09 -7.38 3.36
N PHE A 66 11.26 -7.40 2.04
CA PHE A 66 10.98 -8.60 1.25
C PHE A 66 11.80 -9.81 1.73
N PRO A 67 11.20 -11.02 1.86
CA PRO A 67 11.89 -12.16 2.46
C PRO A 67 13.14 -12.58 1.67
N ARG A 68 14.22 -12.87 2.41
CA ARG A 68 15.51 -13.32 1.86
C ARG A 68 15.63 -14.85 1.95
N GLY A 69 16.56 -15.41 1.16
CA GLY A 69 16.86 -16.85 1.18
C GLY A 69 15.83 -17.72 0.47
N LEU A 70 14.92 -17.11 -0.30
CA LEU A 70 13.97 -17.81 -1.15
C LEU A 70 14.61 -18.19 -2.49
N SER A 71 14.18 -19.31 -3.07
CA SER A 71 14.39 -19.56 -4.50
C SER A 71 13.65 -18.53 -5.35
N GLU A 72 14.05 -18.36 -6.62
CA GLU A 72 13.37 -17.43 -7.55
C GLU A 72 11.86 -17.71 -7.63
N ARG A 73 11.48 -19.00 -7.72
CA ARG A 73 10.07 -19.41 -7.75
C ARG A 73 9.33 -18.99 -6.48
N GLU A 74 9.91 -19.24 -5.31
CA GLU A 74 9.29 -18.85 -4.03
C GLU A 74 9.19 -17.34 -3.89
N ALA A 75 10.22 -16.60 -4.32
CA ALA A 75 10.21 -15.15 -4.34
C ALA A 75 9.09 -14.60 -5.24
N MET A 76 8.93 -15.12 -6.46
CA MET A 76 7.86 -14.67 -7.35
C MET A 76 6.46 -15.00 -6.82
N LEU A 77 6.27 -16.17 -6.22
CA LEU A 77 5.01 -16.51 -5.55
C LEU A 77 4.73 -15.61 -4.34
N LYS A 78 5.78 -15.24 -3.59
CA LYS A 78 5.66 -14.32 -2.45
C LYS A 78 5.31 -12.91 -2.90
N LEU A 79 5.91 -12.45 -3.99
CA LEU A 79 5.57 -11.18 -4.63
C LEU A 79 4.12 -11.16 -5.09
N ALA A 80 3.67 -12.19 -5.81
CA ALA A 80 2.28 -12.30 -6.26
C ALA A 80 1.30 -12.27 -5.08
N GLU A 81 1.61 -12.97 -3.99
CA GLU A 81 0.82 -12.91 -2.74
C GLU A 81 0.73 -11.48 -2.19
N TRP A 82 1.85 -10.74 -2.15
CA TRP A 82 1.88 -9.36 -1.65
C TRP A 82 1.06 -8.42 -2.53
N LEU A 83 1.20 -8.53 -3.86
CA LEU A 83 0.43 -7.72 -4.81
C LEU A 83 -1.08 -8.00 -4.74
N GLN A 84 -1.47 -9.26 -4.55
CA GLN A 84 -2.88 -9.61 -4.36
C GLN A 84 -3.46 -8.96 -3.11
N ARG A 85 -2.71 -8.96 -2.00
CA ARG A 85 -3.13 -8.31 -0.74
C ARG A 85 -3.23 -6.79 -0.90
N LEU A 86 -2.31 -6.20 -1.68
CA LEU A 86 -2.33 -4.79 -2.01
C LEU A 86 -3.57 -4.40 -2.82
N SER A 87 -3.92 -5.20 -3.85
CA SER A 87 -5.13 -4.97 -4.66
C SER A 87 -6.38 -4.87 -3.78
N ILE A 88 -6.57 -5.87 -2.91
CA ILE A 88 -7.73 -5.93 -2.01
C ILE A 88 -7.80 -4.69 -1.10
N ALA A 89 -6.67 -4.24 -0.56
CA ALA A 89 -6.66 -3.07 0.32
C ALA A 89 -6.97 -1.76 -0.40
N ILE A 90 -6.48 -1.60 -1.63
CA ILE A 90 -6.79 -0.42 -2.46
C ILE A 90 -8.28 -0.44 -2.82
N GLU A 91 -8.79 -1.57 -3.29
CA GLU A 91 -10.20 -1.72 -3.64
C GLU A 91 -11.10 -1.46 -2.44
N ASP A 92 -10.84 -2.07 -1.29
CA ASP A 92 -11.62 -1.85 -0.06
C ASP A 92 -11.66 -0.36 0.34
N ASN A 93 -10.55 0.37 0.22
CA ASN A 93 -10.50 1.76 0.63
C ASN A 93 -11.18 2.73 -0.35
N TRP A 94 -11.07 2.49 -1.67
CA TRP A 94 -11.58 3.41 -2.69
C TRP A 94 -12.92 3.00 -3.31
N SER A 95 -13.45 1.82 -2.96
CA SER A 95 -14.81 1.40 -3.35
C SER A 95 -15.90 1.94 -2.42
N GLU A 96 -15.52 2.45 -1.24
CA GLU A 96 -16.45 3.15 -0.34
C GLU A 96 -16.65 4.61 -0.85
N PRO A 97 -17.90 5.07 -1.07
CA PRO A 97 -18.20 6.36 -1.67
C PRO A 97 -17.92 7.58 -0.77
#